data_AF-A0A951M909-F1
#
_entry.id   AF-A0A951M909-F1
#
_cell.length_a   1.000
_cell.length_b   1.000
_cell.length_c   1.000
_cell.angle_alpha   90.00
_cell.angle_beta   90.00
_cell.angle_gamma   90.00
#
_symmetry.space_group_name_H-M   'P 1'
#
loop_
_entity.id
_entity.type
_entity.pdbx_description
1 polymer ?
#
loop_
_entity_poly.entity_id
_entity_poly.type
_entity_poly.pdbx_seq_one_letter_code
_entity_poly.pdbx_strand_id
1 'polypeptide(L)'
;MGTWGMGSFENDGAADFAWDIAEGGLPVIEKAFDNVLAAKDSHFEGGNEAIAAAEVVAKLSGRGSPSLDEIQEREEDAEVEEFTLVKWIASVKAPASEELVEKARRAVARVLADSELAELWRESKNFDEWKRNVDDLAKRLAAAP
;
A
#
# COMPACT_ATOMS: atom_id res chain seq x y z
N MET A 1 7.31 -7.85 16.63
CA MET A 1 6.07 -7.16 16.21
C MET A 1 5.47 -8.02 15.11
N GLY A 2 4.25 -8.54 15.32
CA GLY A 2 3.73 -9.69 14.59
C GLY A 2 3.46 -9.39 13.12
N THR A 3 3.88 -10.30 12.24
CA THR A 3 3.38 -10.39 10.86
C THR A 3 1.89 -10.78 10.93
N TRP A 4 1.00 -9.79 10.88
CA TRP A 4 -0.43 -10.02 10.74
C TRP A 4 -0.80 -9.90 9.26
N GLY A 5 -1.47 -10.94 8.76
CA GLY A 5 -1.92 -11.15 7.39
C GLY A 5 -0.88 -10.98 6.26
N MET A 6 -1.34 -11.20 5.03
CA MET A 6 -0.53 -11.15 3.80
C MET A 6 -1.05 -10.08 2.81
N GLY A 7 -2.15 -9.42 3.14
CA GLY A 7 -2.70 -8.27 2.43
C GLY A 7 -2.03 -6.95 2.84
N SER A 8 -2.08 -5.97 1.94
CA SER A 8 -1.40 -4.66 2.06
C SER A 8 -1.76 -3.85 3.31
N PHE A 9 -2.89 -4.17 3.97
CA PHE A 9 -3.39 -3.50 5.18
C PHE A 9 -3.46 -4.40 6.41
N GLU A 10 -2.97 -5.63 6.32
CA GLU A 10 -3.17 -6.58 7.41
C GLU A 10 -2.14 -6.46 8.54
N ASN A 11 -1.26 -5.45 8.49
CA ASN A 11 -0.30 -5.12 9.54
C ASN A 11 -0.64 -3.78 10.23
N ASP A 12 -0.29 -3.65 11.51
CA ASP A 12 -0.64 -2.49 12.36
C ASP A 12 -0.21 -1.15 11.75
N GLY A 13 0.99 -1.07 11.15
CA GLY A 13 1.49 0.15 10.52
C GLY A 13 0.69 0.57 9.29
N ALA A 14 0.24 -0.38 8.47
CA ALA A 14 -0.61 -0.09 7.32
C ALA A 14 -2.05 0.26 7.72
N ALA A 15 -2.56 -0.30 8.82
CA ALA A 15 -3.86 0.06 9.37
C ALA A 15 -3.88 1.51 9.91
N ASP A 16 -2.86 1.92 10.65
CA ASP A 16 -2.69 3.30 11.10
C ASP A 16 -2.51 4.25 9.90
N PHE A 17 -1.73 3.83 8.91
CA PHE A 17 -1.51 4.63 7.70
C PHE A 17 -2.77 4.85 6.87
N ALA A 18 -3.77 3.96 6.93
CA ALA A 18 -5.06 4.18 6.27
C ALA A 18 -5.76 5.45 6.79
N TRP A 19 -5.64 5.73 8.09
CA TRP A 19 -6.15 6.97 8.70
C TRP A 19 -5.36 8.20 8.23
N ASP A 20 -4.04 8.11 8.16
CA ASP A 20 -3.19 9.19 7.65
C ASP A 20 -3.54 9.55 6.20
N ILE A 21 -3.81 8.55 5.35
CA ILE A 21 -4.26 8.79 3.97
C ILE A 21 -5.64 9.41 3.97
N ALA A 22 -6.56 8.91 4.80
CA ALA A 22 -7.90 9.48 4.86
C ALA A 22 -7.80 10.98 5.13
N GLU A 23 -7.08 11.39 6.18
CA GLU A 23 -6.90 12.79 6.58
C GLU A 23 -6.09 13.63 5.57
N GLY A 24 -4.95 13.11 5.11
CA GLY A 24 -3.95 13.89 4.37
C GLY A 24 -3.90 13.65 2.86
N GLY A 25 -4.54 12.60 2.35
CA GLY A 25 -4.71 12.29 0.93
C GLY A 25 -3.42 11.99 0.16
N LEU A 26 -3.39 12.39 -1.12
CA LEU A 26 -2.29 12.10 -2.05
C LEU A 26 -0.89 12.53 -1.55
N PRO A 27 -0.71 13.68 -0.88
CA PRO A 27 0.58 14.04 -0.29
C PRO A 27 1.14 13.02 0.70
N VAL A 28 0.29 12.34 1.47
CA VAL A 28 0.70 11.30 2.42
C VAL A 28 1.20 10.06 1.68
N ILE A 29 0.48 9.65 0.64
CA ILE A 29 0.88 8.56 -0.27
C ILE A 29 2.24 8.87 -0.91
N GLU A 30 2.39 10.07 -1.46
CA GLU A 30 3.62 10.47 -2.13
C GLU A 30 4.82 10.47 -1.18
N LYS A 31 4.61 10.98 0.05
CA LYS A 31 5.64 11.00 1.10
C LYS A 31 6.07 9.59 1.51
N ALA A 32 5.15 8.64 1.60
CA ALA A 32 5.50 7.25 1.91
C ALA A 32 6.47 6.66 0.88
N PHE A 33 6.23 6.92 -0.41
CA PHE A 33 7.16 6.51 -1.46
C PHE A 33 8.49 7.26 -1.38
N ASP A 34 8.47 8.58 -1.13
CA ASP A 34 9.70 9.37 -1.00
C ASP A 34 10.59 8.88 0.13
N ASN A 35 10.02 8.52 1.28
CA ASN A 35 10.78 8.00 2.41
C ASN A 35 11.56 6.73 2.03
N VAL A 36 10.88 5.79 1.36
CA VAL A 36 11.50 4.54 0.89
C VAL A 36 12.55 4.80 -0.19
N LEU A 37 12.28 5.71 -1.13
CA LEU A 37 13.18 5.99 -2.26
C LEU A 37 14.39 6.84 -1.88
N ALA A 38 14.27 7.67 -0.84
CA ALA A 38 15.35 8.53 -0.33
C ALA A 38 16.24 7.82 0.72
N ALA A 39 15.80 6.68 1.26
CA ALA A 39 16.57 5.88 2.19
C ALA A 39 17.92 5.46 1.56
N LYS A 40 19.00 5.60 2.35
CA LYS A 40 20.37 5.31 1.89
C LYS A 40 20.80 3.86 2.10
N ASP A 41 20.15 3.18 3.03
CA ASP A 41 20.40 1.78 3.36
C ASP A 41 19.11 0.95 3.16
N SER A 42 19.16 -0.32 3.55
CA SER A 42 18.05 -1.26 3.48
C SER A 42 17.26 -1.37 4.78
N HIS A 43 17.67 -0.69 5.86
CA HIS A 43 17.02 -0.73 7.18
C HIS A 43 16.13 0.49 7.38
N PHE A 44 15.31 0.79 6.36
CA PHE A 44 14.35 1.87 6.43
C PHE A 44 13.01 1.37 6.94
N GLU A 45 12.39 2.19 7.80
CA GLU A 45 10.99 2.06 8.16
C GLU A 45 10.09 2.52 6.98
N GLY A 46 8.79 2.22 7.02
CA GLY A 46 7.87 2.66 5.98
C GLY A 46 7.63 1.65 4.85
N GLY A 47 8.19 0.45 4.92
CA GLY A 47 8.03 -0.58 3.88
C GLY A 47 6.59 -1.08 3.74
N ASN A 48 5.87 -1.23 4.86
CA ASN A 48 4.47 -1.64 4.88
C ASN A 48 3.58 -0.53 4.35
N GLU A 49 3.82 0.70 4.78
CA GLU A 49 3.13 1.91 4.38
C GLU A 49 3.29 2.17 2.88
N ALA A 50 4.49 1.96 2.33
CA ALA A 50 4.70 2.04 0.88
C ALA A 50 3.92 0.96 0.10
N ILE A 51 3.82 -0.27 0.61
CA ILE A 51 2.99 -1.32 -0.02
C ILE A 51 1.49 -0.93 0.06
N ALA A 52 1.03 -0.45 1.22
CA ALA A 52 -0.35 0.02 1.40
C ALA A 52 -0.68 1.22 0.48
N ALA A 53 0.20 2.21 0.42
CA ALA A 53 0.04 3.38 -0.46
C ALA A 53 -0.02 2.96 -1.94
N ALA A 54 0.80 1.97 -2.34
CA ALA A 54 0.80 1.44 -3.69
C ALA A 54 -0.52 0.72 -4.04
N GLU A 55 -1.14 0.02 -3.08
CA GLU A 55 -2.46 -0.58 -3.24
C GLU A 55 -3.54 0.48 -3.50
N VAL A 56 -3.49 1.59 -2.76
CA VAL A 56 -4.39 2.74 -2.97
C VAL A 56 -4.20 3.36 -4.35
N VAL A 57 -2.95 3.55 -4.79
CA VAL A 57 -2.65 4.06 -6.15
C VAL A 57 -3.17 3.11 -7.23
N ALA A 58 -3.06 1.78 -7.04
CA ALA A 58 -3.63 0.80 -7.94
C ALA A 58 -5.16 0.92 -8.00
N LYS A 59 -5.85 1.08 -6.85
CA LYS A 59 -7.30 1.29 -6.79
C LYS A 59 -7.74 2.58 -7.47
N LEU A 60 -7.07 3.70 -7.22
CA LEU A 60 -7.33 4.99 -7.88
C LEU A 60 -7.14 4.91 -9.40
N SER A 61 -6.30 3.99 -9.87
CA SER A 61 -6.07 3.73 -11.30
C SER A 61 -7.08 2.73 -11.89
N GLY A 62 -8.11 2.31 -11.14
CA GLY A 62 -9.11 1.32 -11.56
C GLY A 62 -8.63 -0.13 -11.51
N ARG A 63 -7.56 -0.42 -10.77
CA ARG A 63 -6.85 -1.71 -10.73
C ARG A 63 -6.65 -2.24 -9.31
N GLY A 64 -7.57 -1.90 -8.41
CA GLY A 64 -7.53 -2.35 -7.02
C GLY A 64 -7.67 -3.87 -6.90
N SER A 65 -7.18 -4.43 -5.81
CA SER A 65 -7.40 -5.84 -5.47
C SER A 65 -8.71 -6.03 -4.69
N PRO A 66 -9.19 -7.29 -4.58
CA PRO A 66 -10.29 -7.63 -3.68
C PRO A 66 -10.03 -7.27 -2.21
N SER A 67 -8.76 -7.16 -1.76
CA SER A 67 -8.47 -6.82 -0.37
C SER A 67 -8.88 -5.39 0.02
N LEU A 68 -8.92 -4.47 -0.94
CA LEU A 68 -9.51 -3.13 -0.70
C LEU A 68 -11.05 -3.18 -0.76
N ASP A 69 -11.62 -4.09 -1.54
CA ASP A 69 -13.07 -4.30 -1.59
C ASP A 69 -13.58 -4.90 -0.28
N GLU A 70 -12.82 -5.81 0.35
CA GLU A 70 -13.13 -6.36 1.68
C GLU A 70 -13.06 -5.29 2.80
N ILE A 71 -12.15 -4.32 2.70
CA ILE A 71 -12.13 -3.17 3.62
C ILE A 71 -13.37 -2.29 3.39
N GLN A 72 -13.74 -2.06 2.13
CA GLN A 72 -14.95 -1.32 1.78
C GLN A 72 -16.21 -1.99 2.33
N GLU A 73 -16.37 -3.30 2.18
CA GLU A 73 -17.52 -4.05 2.73
C GLU A 73 -17.56 -3.98 4.26
N ARG A 74 -16.41 -4.12 4.93
CA ARG A 74 -16.33 -3.99 6.40
C ARG A 74 -16.65 -2.59 6.92
N GLU A 75 -16.29 -1.55 6.16
CA GLU A 75 -16.56 -0.17 6.53
C GLU A 75 -17.99 0.28 6.19
N GLU A 76 -18.63 -0.28 5.15
CA GLU A 76 -20.04 -0.02 4.81
C GLU A 76 -21.01 -0.58 5.86
N ASP A 77 -20.69 -1.72 6.48
CA ASP A 77 -21.48 -2.32 7.56
C ASP A 77 -21.31 -1.58 8.90
N ALA A 78 -20.27 -0.77 9.04
CA ALA A 78 -20.03 0.02 10.24
C ALA A 78 -20.77 1.37 10.10
N GLU A 79 -21.71 1.68 10.99
CA GLU A 79 -22.38 3.00 11.08
C GLU A 79 -21.40 4.10 11.56
N VAL A 80 -20.26 4.24 10.89
CA VAL A 80 -19.18 5.14 11.26
C VAL A 80 -19.26 6.34 10.33
N GLU A 81 -19.76 7.48 10.85
CA GLU A 81 -19.80 8.77 10.15
C GLU A 81 -18.39 9.35 9.85
N GLU A 82 -17.32 8.68 10.31
CA GLU A 82 -15.95 9.18 10.30
C GLU A 82 -15.26 9.12 8.93
N PHE A 83 -14.16 9.86 8.81
CA PHE A 83 -13.36 10.04 7.60
C PHE A 83 -12.49 8.80 7.35
N THR A 84 -12.99 7.85 6.56
CA THR A 84 -12.29 6.60 6.29
C THR A 84 -11.55 6.62 4.96
N LEU A 85 -10.60 5.69 4.79
CA LEU A 85 -9.83 5.53 3.56
C LEU A 85 -10.75 5.31 2.34
N VAL A 86 -11.81 4.50 2.50
CA VAL A 86 -12.76 4.19 1.42
C VAL A 86 -13.54 5.43 1.00
N LYS A 87 -14.04 6.21 1.96
CA LYS A 87 -14.72 7.49 1.66
C LYS A 87 -13.79 8.47 0.96
N TRP A 88 -12.53 8.53 1.40
CA TRP A 88 -11.53 9.36 0.74
C TRP A 88 -11.28 8.88 -0.70
N ILE A 89 -11.04 7.59 -0.94
CA ILE A 89 -10.86 7.02 -2.29
C ILE A 89 -12.06 7.35 -3.19
N ALA A 90 -13.29 7.17 -2.69
CA ALA A 90 -14.52 7.49 -3.42
C ALA A 90 -14.68 8.99 -3.74
N SER A 91 -14.07 9.87 -2.94
CA SER A 91 -14.09 11.31 -3.17
C SER A 91 -13.13 11.77 -4.28
N VAL A 92 -12.11 10.96 -4.59
CA VAL A 92 -11.12 11.26 -5.62
C VAL A 92 -11.72 11.02 -7.01
N LYS A 93 -11.83 12.09 -7.80
CA LYS A 93 -12.51 12.07 -9.11
C LYS A 93 -11.61 11.77 -10.31
N ALA A 94 -10.30 11.78 -10.11
CA ALA A 94 -9.31 11.59 -11.17
C ALA A 94 -8.40 10.41 -10.82
N PRO A 95 -7.95 9.63 -11.82
CA PRO A 95 -6.98 8.58 -11.56
C PRO A 95 -5.67 9.16 -11.04
N ALA A 96 -4.87 8.31 -10.41
CA ALA A 96 -3.50 8.66 -10.03
C ALA A 96 -2.70 9.09 -11.28
N SER A 97 -1.82 10.08 -11.13
CA SER A 97 -0.94 10.50 -12.23
C SER A 97 0.05 9.39 -12.60
N GLU A 98 0.48 9.36 -13.86
CA GLU A 98 1.50 8.40 -14.33
C GLU A 98 2.80 8.51 -13.51
N GLU A 99 3.17 9.73 -13.10
CA GLU A 99 4.32 9.97 -12.23
C GLU A 99 4.16 9.28 -10.86
N LEU A 100 2.97 9.37 -10.25
CA LEU A 100 2.69 8.74 -8.97
C LEU A 100 2.66 7.20 -9.10
N VAL A 101 2.12 6.67 -10.20
CA VAL A 101 2.12 5.23 -10.50
C VAL A 101 3.56 4.70 -10.66
N GLU A 102 4.41 5.40 -11.42
CA GLU A 102 5.82 5.04 -11.56
C GLU A 102 6.57 5.13 -10.23
N LYS A 103 6.28 6.15 -9.41
CA LYS A 103 6.84 6.29 -8.06
C LYS A 103 6.47 5.10 -7.17
N ALA A 104 5.20 4.71 -7.18
CA ALA A 104 4.70 3.53 -6.45
C ALA A 104 5.43 2.26 -6.88
N ARG A 105 5.57 2.05 -8.20
CA ARG A 105 6.28 0.89 -8.76
C ARG A 105 7.73 0.82 -8.29
N ARG A 106 8.44 1.95 -8.30
CA ARG A 106 9.82 2.04 -7.83
C ARG A 106 9.94 1.76 -6.33
N ALA A 107 9.03 2.30 -5.52
CA ALA A 107 9.02 2.07 -4.08
C ALA A 107 8.78 0.59 -3.74
N VAL A 108 7.76 -0.04 -4.34
CA VAL A 108 7.47 -1.47 -4.15
C VAL A 108 8.66 -2.35 -4.59
N ALA A 109 9.28 -2.03 -5.73
CA ALA A 109 10.47 -2.74 -6.19
C ALA A 109 11.65 -2.61 -5.21
N ARG A 110 11.85 -1.43 -4.61
CA ARG A 110 12.88 -1.21 -3.58
C ARG A 110 12.61 -2.06 -2.34
N VAL A 111 11.36 -2.05 -1.83
CA VAL A 111 10.95 -2.86 -0.68
C VAL A 111 11.21 -4.35 -0.92
N LEU A 112 10.80 -4.88 -2.08
CA LEU A 112 11.01 -6.28 -2.42
C LEU A 112 12.49 -6.69 -2.54
N ALA A 113 13.31 -5.81 -3.10
CA ALA A 113 14.71 -6.11 -3.37
C ALA A 113 15.53 -6.15 -2.07
N ASP A 114 15.42 -5.09 -1.27
CA ASP A 114 16.41 -4.76 -0.24
C ASP A 114 15.81 -3.84 0.83
N SER A 115 15.02 -4.45 1.72
CA SER A 115 14.43 -3.83 2.91
C SER A 115 14.47 -4.78 4.11
N GLU A 116 14.52 -4.23 5.32
CA GLU A 116 14.33 -4.98 6.57
C GLU A 116 13.03 -5.80 6.53
N LEU A 117 11.95 -5.22 5.98
CA LEU A 117 10.68 -5.93 5.80
C LEU A 117 10.84 -7.20 4.95
N ALA A 118 11.56 -7.12 3.83
CA ALA A 118 11.83 -8.29 2.99
C ALA A 118 12.69 -9.33 3.71
N GLU A 119 13.67 -8.91 4.53
CA GLU A 119 14.46 -9.81 5.36
C GLU A 119 13.59 -10.55 6.38
N LEU A 120 12.73 -9.84 7.10
CA LEU A 120 11.79 -10.43 8.06
C LEU A 120 10.86 -11.46 7.40
N TRP A 121 10.32 -11.14 6.22
CA TRP A 121 9.47 -12.09 5.49
C TRP A 121 10.25 -13.29 4.97
N ARG A 122 11.52 -13.16 4.54
CA ARG A 122 12.36 -14.30 4.11
C ARG A 122 12.60 -15.32 5.23
N GLU A 123 12.62 -14.87 6.48
CA GLU A 123 12.75 -15.75 7.64
C GLU A 123 11.43 -16.44 8.03
N SER A 124 10.31 -15.98 7.47
CA SER A 124 8.98 -16.53 7.74
C SER A 124 8.67 -17.75 6.85
N LYS A 125 7.71 -18.58 7.29
CA LYS A 125 7.16 -19.70 6.48
C LYS A 125 6.28 -19.24 5.32
N ASN A 126 5.85 -17.98 5.31
CA ASN A 126 4.88 -17.44 4.37
C ASN A 126 5.52 -16.49 3.34
N PHE A 127 6.86 -16.49 3.24
CA PHE A 127 7.60 -15.61 2.33
C PHE A 127 7.07 -15.65 0.90
N ASP A 128 6.87 -16.86 0.36
CA ASP A 128 6.44 -17.05 -1.03
C ASP A 128 5.04 -16.46 -1.28
N GLU A 129 4.15 -16.53 -0.30
CA GLU A 129 2.80 -16.01 -0.40
C GLU A 129 2.78 -14.47 -0.31
N TRP A 130 3.48 -13.91 0.69
CA TRP A 130 3.67 -12.47 0.79
C TRP A 130 4.31 -11.89 -0.49
N LYS A 131 5.39 -12.52 -0.97
CA LYS A 131 6.07 -12.07 -2.18
C LYS A 131 5.16 -12.13 -3.40
N ARG A 132 4.32 -13.17 -3.55
CA ARG A 132 3.34 -13.26 -4.64
C ARG A 132 2.33 -12.12 -4.60
N ASN A 133 1.84 -11.74 -3.42
CA ASN A 133 0.89 -10.64 -3.28
C ASN A 133 1.51 -9.30 -3.67
N VAL A 134 2.74 -9.03 -3.22
CA VAL A 134 3.45 -7.78 -3.56
C VAL A 134 3.87 -7.76 -5.04
N ASP A 135 4.27 -8.91 -5.61
CA ASP A 135 4.55 -9.03 -7.05
C ASP A 135 3.29 -8.82 -7.91
N ASP A 136 2.11 -9.28 -7.45
CA ASP A 136 0.83 -9.02 -8.12
C ASP A 136 0.50 -7.54 -8.13
N LEU A 137 0.64 -6.87 -6.98
CA LEU A 137 0.49 -5.42 -6.88
C LEU A 137 1.42 -4.68 -7.86
N ALA A 138 2.69 -5.06 -7.92
CA ALA A 138 3.64 -4.48 -8.86
C ALA A 138 3.22 -4.67 -10.34
N LYS A 139 2.61 -5.82 -10.69
CA LYS A 139 2.09 -6.08 -12.04
C LYS A 139 0.87 -5.22 -12.35
N ARG A 140 -0.06 -5.05 -11.41
CA ARG A 140 -1.25 -4.19 -11.58
C ARG A 140 -0.86 -2.72 -11.81
N LEU A 141 0.20 -2.25 -11.15
CA LEU A 141 0.76 -0.92 -11.39
C LEU A 141 1.42 -0.79 -12.78
N ALA A 142 2.03 -1.86 -13.30
CA ALA A 142 2.75 -1.85 -14.58
C ALA A 142 1.88 -2.05 -15.84
N ALA A 143 0.60 -2.42 -15.69
CA ALA A 143 -0.30 -2.56 -16.84
C ALA A 143 -0.47 -1.20 -17.57
N ALA A 144 -0.54 -1.19 -18.90
CA ALA A 144 -0.94 0.00 -19.64
C ALA A 144 -2.44 0.29 -19.38
N PRO A 145 -2.90 1.56 -19.39
CA PRO A 145 -4.31 1.90 -19.32
C PRO A 145 -5.13 1.30 -20.48
#